data_AF-A0A2G5UY82-F1
#
_entry.id   AF-A0A2G5UY82-F1
#
_cell.length_a   1.000
_cell.length_b   1.000
_cell.length_c   1.000
_cell.angle_alpha   90.00
_cell.angle_beta   90.00
_cell.angle_gamma   90.00
#
_symmetry.space_group_name_H-M   'P 1'
#
loop_
_entity.id
_entity.type
_entity.pdbx_description
1 polymer ?
#
loop_
_entity_poly.entity_id
_entity_poly.type
_entity_poly.pdbx_seq_one_letter_code
_entity_poly.pdbx_strand_id
1 'polypeptide(L)'
;MDFPVFCIYNSTNSDCFIWTGDKEKDGTRKIGTWENKSREVFYKYSENSLNAMQEFKELYMCVRSLMGVEIDHVVLKMDKLEGRCSEIVAWFRSIRQEVSDLTIFGTNQPQEEMQYLLDNLKFKNSSLICLDTIGDLPLEIPNEIEGIRITHGSWITFDYVMRLEISRMSFNSTYLTNQDINIFYKSWMKMESHQNLKLFEINLMNPEDFVAVGLRDIPYERMSPIPEPFPNYTPMGESFEVTRIDGLKAYIGVYDRPDPEEVVACMFVRTRRI
;
A
#
# COMPACT_ATOMS: atom_id res chain seq x y z
N MET A 1 7.52 13.58 9.02
CA MET A 1 7.90 13.62 7.60
C MET A 1 7.03 14.65 6.90
N ASP A 2 7.65 15.61 6.21
CA ASP A 2 6.93 16.54 5.32
C ASP A 2 6.61 15.81 4.01
N PHE A 3 5.43 15.20 4.00
CA PHE A 3 4.93 14.45 2.85
C PHE A 3 4.32 15.38 1.79
N PRO A 4 4.48 15.04 0.50
CA PRO A 4 4.00 15.88 -0.59
C PRO A 4 2.49 15.94 -0.74
N VAL A 5 2.03 17.08 -1.25
CA VAL A 5 0.68 17.26 -1.80
C VAL A 5 0.53 16.52 -3.14
N PHE A 6 1.61 16.39 -3.94
CA PHE A 6 1.69 15.62 -5.19
C PHE A 6 3.14 15.23 -5.50
N CYS A 7 3.41 14.04 -6.06
CA CYS A 7 4.68 13.68 -6.75
C CYS A 7 4.36 13.36 -8.22
N ILE A 8 5.29 13.64 -9.14
CA ILE A 8 5.28 13.14 -10.52
C ILE A 8 6.42 12.14 -10.62
N TYR A 9 6.17 10.96 -11.18
CA TYR A 9 7.21 9.97 -11.45
C TYR A 9 7.28 9.71 -12.94
N ASN A 10 8.52 9.60 -13.43
CA ASN A 10 8.85 8.90 -14.65
C ASN A 10 9.78 7.75 -14.25
N SER A 11 9.45 6.53 -14.68
CA SER A 11 10.30 5.34 -14.55
C SER A 11 11.78 5.55 -14.98
N THR A 12 12.10 6.58 -15.77
CA THR A 12 13.48 6.89 -16.17
C THR A 12 14.27 7.86 -15.29
N ASN A 13 13.63 8.79 -14.54
CA ASN A 13 14.36 9.92 -13.93
C ASN A 13 14.29 10.04 -12.40
N SER A 14 13.47 9.26 -11.70
CA SER A 14 13.47 9.17 -10.21
C SER A 14 13.28 10.46 -9.38
N ASP A 15 13.06 11.62 -10.02
CA ASP A 15 12.83 12.90 -9.34
C ASP A 15 11.39 13.01 -8.81
N CYS A 16 11.21 13.38 -7.53
CA CYS A 16 9.90 13.81 -7.00
C CYS A 16 9.94 15.30 -6.63
N PHE A 17 8.93 16.07 -7.05
CA PHE A 17 8.69 17.43 -6.58
C PHE A 17 7.73 17.41 -5.38
N ILE A 18 8.04 18.15 -4.33
CA ILE A 18 7.23 18.27 -3.10
C ILE A 18 6.91 19.73 -2.85
N TRP A 19 5.63 20.07 -2.85
CA TRP A 19 5.19 21.38 -2.40
C TRP A 19 5.12 21.44 -0.88
N THR A 20 5.67 22.51 -0.29
CA THR A 20 5.75 22.72 1.15
C THR A 20 5.39 24.16 1.53
N GLY A 21 4.79 24.34 2.71
CA GLY A 21 4.58 25.66 3.31
C GLY A 21 5.83 26.21 4.05
N ASP A 22 6.91 25.43 4.10
CA ASP A 22 8.18 25.84 4.70
C ASP A 22 9.07 26.51 3.66
N LYS A 23 9.17 27.84 3.75
CA LYS A 23 9.95 28.66 2.83
C LYS A 23 11.45 28.37 2.88
N GLU A 24 11.98 27.87 4.01
CA GLU A 24 13.41 27.56 4.13
C GLU A 24 13.81 26.32 3.32
N LYS A 25 12.84 25.46 3.01
CA LYS A 25 13.06 24.26 2.20
C LYS A 25 13.01 24.54 0.70
N ASP A 26 12.58 25.72 0.27
CA ASP A 26 12.42 26.02 -1.15
C ASP A 26 13.72 25.83 -1.94
N GLY A 27 13.64 25.13 -3.07
CA GLY A 27 14.77 24.82 -3.94
C GLY A 27 15.77 23.80 -3.36
N THR A 28 15.55 23.31 -2.15
CA THR A 28 16.43 22.29 -1.55
C THR A 28 16.17 20.91 -2.13
N ARG A 29 17.19 20.05 -2.07
CA ARG A 29 17.11 18.65 -2.50
C ARG A 29 17.47 17.73 -1.37
N LYS A 30 16.76 16.62 -1.24
CA LYS A 30 17.06 15.58 -0.26
C LYS A 30 16.90 14.20 -0.89
N ILE A 31 17.64 13.23 -0.38
CA ILE A 31 17.37 11.83 -0.69
C ILE A 31 16.31 11.35 0.30
N GLY A 32 15.12 11.05 -0.20
CA GLY A 32 14.08 10.36 0.54
C GLY A 32 14.12 8.87 0.24
N THR A 33 13.83 8.02 1.22
CA THR A 33 13.60 6.59 1.01
C THR A 33 12.11 6.32 1.04
N TRP A 34 11.57 5.78 -0.06
CA TRP A 34 10.16 5.38 -0.18
C TRP A 34 10.06 3.95 -0.70
N GLU A 35 9.36 3.06 0.02
CA GLU A 35 9.21 1.63 -0.37
C GLU A 35 10.55 0.97 -0.76
N ASN A 36 11.59 1.21 0.04
CA ASN A 36 12.95 0.70 -0.17
C ASN A 36 13.64 1.21 -1.44
N LYS A 37 13.14 2.31 -2.03
CA LYS A 37 13.78 3.03 -3.14
C LYS A 37 14.24 4.40 -2.65
N SER A 38 15.53 4.68 -2.77
CA SER A 38 16.09 6.01 -2.58
C SER A 38 15.72 6.90 -3.77
N ARG A 39 15.24 8.11 -3.52
CA ARG A 39 14.76 9.04 -4.54
C ARG A 39 15.21 10.47 -4.23
N GLU A 40 15.55 11.23 -5.26
CA GLU A 40 15.83 12.66 -5.12
C GLU A 40 14.51 13.43 -5.02
N VAL A 41 14.41 14.26 -4.00
CA VAL A 41 13.22 15.01 -3.62
C VAL A 41 13.52 16.49 -3.73
N PHE A 42 12.77 17.20 -4.56
CA PHE A 42 12.90 18.63 -4.83
C PHE A 42 11.78 19.37 -4.11
N TYR A 43 12.13 20.21 -3.15
CA TYR A 43 11.14 21.00 -2.43
C TYR A 43 10.83 22.30 -3.16
N LYS A 44 9.54 22.61 -3.29
CA LYS A 44 9.04 23.87 -3.82
C LYS A 44 8.13 24.53 -2.78
N TYR A 45 8.43 25.76 -2.42
CA TYR A 45 7.58 26.51 -1.51
C TYR A 45 6.30 26.97 -2.23
N SER A 46 5.18 26.87 -1.53
CA SER A 46 3.96 27.56 -1.91
C SER A 46 3.21 28.04 -0.68
N GLU A 47 2.56 29.19 -0.79
CA GLU A 47 1.93 29.88 0.33
C GLU A 47 0.78 29.08 0.94
N ASN A 48 0.06 28.33 0.11
CA ASN A 48 -1.05 27.50 0.53
C ASN A 48 -1.28 26.33 -0.43
N SER A 49 -2.15 25.42 -0.03
CA SER A 49 -2.56 24.21 -0.74
C SER A 49 -3.22 24.48 -2.11
N LEU A 50 -3.92 25.61 -2.28
CA LEU A 50 -4.51 26.01 -3.57
C LEU A 50 -3.41 26.36 -4.59
N ASN A 51 -2.48 27.23 -4.19
CA ASN A 51 -1.37 27.66 -5.03
C ASN A 51 -0.48 26.46 -5.38
N ALA A 52 -0.18 25.60 -4.40
CA ALA A 52 0.58 24.37 -4.61
C ALA A 52 -0.07 23.48 -5.68
N MET A 53 -1.39 23.30 -5.61
CA MET A 53 -2.12 22.51 -6.60
C MET A 53 -2.06 23.14 -8.00
N GLN A 54 -2.23 24.46 -8.12
CA GLN A 54 -2.16 25.14 -9.42
C GLN A 54 -0.77 25.04 -10.05
N GLU A 55 0.28 25.30 -9.27
CA GLU A 55 1.66 25.18 -9.71
C GLU A 55 2.03 23.76 -10.12
N PHE A 56 1.51 22.75 -9.41
CA PHE A 56 1.67 21.35 -9.78
C PHE A 56 1.04 21.05 -11.13
N LYS A 57 -0.21 21.50 -11.36
CA LYS A 57 -0.90 21.30 -12.64
C LYS A 57 -0.12 21.95 -13.79
N GLU A 58 0.39 23.16 -13.58
CA GLU A 58 1.20 23.88 -14.58
C GLU A 58 2.54 23.19 -14.87
N LEU A 59 3.27 22.78 -13.82
CA LEU A 59 4.53 22.05 -13.99
C LEU A 59 4.31 20.75 -14.74
N TYR A 60 3.28 19.98 -14.37
CA TYR A 60 2.96 18.74 -15.06
C TYR A 60 2.65 18.97 -16.54
N MET A 61 1.78 19.93 -16.86
CA MET A 61 1.45 20.22 -18.26
C MET A 61 2.67 20.66 -19.06
N CYS A 62 3.57 21.43 -18.46
CA CYS A 62 4.84 21.82 -19.06
C CYS A 62 5.72 20.59 -19.34
N VAL A 63 5.98 19.75 -18.32
CA VAL A 63 6.81 18.54 -18.43
C VAL A 63 6.22 17.57 -19.45
N ARG A 64 4.92 17.32 -19.40
CA ARG A 64 4.22 16.48 -20.38
C ARG A 64 4.37 17.02 -21.80
N SER A 65 4.21 18.33 -22.00
CA SER A 65 4.32 18.95 -23.33
C SER A 65 5.75 18.92 -23.91
N LEU A 66 6.76 19.10 -23.05
CA LEU A 66 8.17 19.19 -23.47
C LEU A 66 8.83 17.82 -23.60
N MET A 67 8.46 16.87 -22.72
CA MET A 67 9.17 15.61 -22.56
C MET A 67 8.30 14.38 -22.89
N GLY A 68 6.99 14.55 -23.12
CA GLY A 68 6.08 13.42 -23.39
C GLY A 68 5.90 12.49 -22.20
N VAL A 69 6.15 12.97 -20.98
CA VAL A 69 6.12 12.17 -19.75
C VAL A 69 4.71 12.12 -19.18
N GLU A 70 4.25 10.92 -18.84
CA GLU A 70 2.99 10.69 -18.13
C GLU A 70 3.24 10.47 -16.63
N ILE A 71 2.20 10.63 -15.80
CA ILE A 71 2.30 10.40 -14.34
C ILE A 71 2.21 8.90 -14.05
N ASP A 72 3.32 8.31 -13.60
CA ASP A 72 3.31 6.91 -13.18
C ASP A 72 2.73 6.72 -11.77
N HIS A 73 3.03 7.60 -10.82
CA HIS A 73 2.61 7.42 -9.43
C HIS A 73 2.11 8.74 -8.83
N VAL A 74 0.99 8.68 -8.13
CA VAL A 74 0.37 9.84 -7.46
C VAL A 74 0.38 9.61 -5.96
N VAL A 75 0.85 10.61 -5.22
CA VAL A 75 0.76 10.65 -3.76
C VAL A 75 -0.20 11.77 -3.39
N LEU A 76 -1.27 11.44 -2.66
CA LEU A 76 -2.26 12.39 -2.17
C LEU A 76 -2.23 12.43 -0.65
N LYS A 77 -2.23 13.64 -0.10
CA LYS A 77 -2.32 13.86 1.33
C LYS A 77 -3.64 14.55 1.66
N MET A 78 -4.63 13.75 2.02
CA MET A 78 -6.03 14.13 2.15
C MET A 78 -6.25 15.26 3.17
N ASP A 79 -5.52 15.26 4.30
CA ASP A 79 -5.57 16.34 5.30
C ASP A 79 -5.05 17.70 4.77
N LYS A 80 -4.36 17.71 3.63
CA LYS A 80 -3.88 18.92 2.95
C LYS A 80 -4.74 19.31 1.75
N LEU A 81 -5.70 18.47 1.35
CA LEU A 81 -6.59 18.78 0.23
C LEU A 81 -7.72 19.73 0.62
N GLU A 82 -8.05 19.84 1.91
CA GLU A 82 -9.10 20.73 2.42
C GLU A 82 -10.44 20.53 1.67
N GLY A 83 -10.84 19.27 1.44
CA GLY A 83 -12.10 18.91 0.77
C GLY A 83 -12.09 19.00 -0.77
N ARG A 84 -10.93 19.22 -1.39
CA ARG A 84 -10.80 19.39 -2.87
C ARG A 84 -10.51 18.11 -3.64
N CYS A 85 -10.90 16.97 -3.10
CA CYS A 85 -10.72 15.66 -3.74
C CYS A 85 -11.39 15.61 -5.13
N SER A 86 -12.57 16.20 -5.26
CA SER A 86 -13.32 16.30 -6.52
C SER A 86 -12.59 17.09 -7.60
N GLU A 87 -11.91 18.17 -7.25
CA GLU A 87 -11.14 19.00 -8.19
C GLU A 87 -9.93 18.25 -8.74
N ILE A 88 -9.27 17.43 -7.91
CA ILE A 88 -8.13 16.61 -8.32
C ILE A 88 -8.58 15.53 -9.28
N VAL A 89 -9.63 14.80 -8.91
CA VAL A 89 -10.24 13.78 -9.75
C VAL A 89 -10.68 14.36 -11.10
N ALA A 90 -11.34 15.52 -11.10
CA ALA A 90 -11.77 16.21 -12.32
C ALA A 90 -10.58 16.58 -13.20
N TRP A 91 -9.47 17.04 -12.60
CA TRP A 91 -8.26 17.36 -13.33
C TRP A 91 -7.61 16.11 -13.95
N PHE A 92 -7.39 15.02 -13.20
CA PHE A 92 -6.85 13.76 -13.74
C PHE A 92 -7.68 13.22 -14.91
N ARG A 93 -9.01 13.32 -14.81
CA ARG A 93 -9.93 12.97 -15.89
C ARG A 93 -9.75 13.85 -17.12
N SER A 94 -9.58 15.16 -16.94
CA SER A 94 -9.39 16.12 -18.03
C SER A 94 -8.14 15.84 -18.85
N ILE A 95 -7.08 15.34 -18.22
CA ILE A 95 -5.81 14.98 -18.88
C ILE A 95 -5.81 13.53 -19.39
N ARG A 96 -6.91 12.79 -19.20
CA ARG A 96 -7.10 11.36 -19.52
C ARG A 96 -6.01 10.45 -18.96
N GLN A 97 -5.50 10.80 -17.78
CA GLN A 97 -4.42 10.05 -17.16
C GLN A 97 -4.97 8.86 -16.37
N GLU A 98 -4.38 7.71 -16.63
CA GLU A 98 -4.51 6.53 -15.78
C GLU A 98 -3.20 6.37 -15.02
N VAL A 99 -3.28 6.28 -13.69
CA VAL A 99 -2.09 6.28 -12.83
C VAL A 99 -1.62 4.83 -12.64
N SER A 100 -0.32 4.57 -12.66
CA SER A 100 0.16 3.21 -12.36
C SER A 100 -0.02 2.90 -10.87
N ASP A 101 0.47 3.77 -9.99
CA ASP A 101 0.44 3.59 -8.54
C ASP A 101 -0.21 4.77 -7.80
N LEU A 102 -1.04 4.47 -6.81
CA LEU A 102 -1.71 5.47 -5.98
C LEU A 102 -1.27 5.32 -4.53
N THR A 103 -0.89 6.43 -3.92
CA THR A 103 -0.65 6.47 -2.48
C THR A 103 -1.50 7.55 -1.85
N ILE A 104 -2.16 7.19 -0.75
CA ILE A 104 -3.07 8.09 -0.05
C ILE A 104 -2.67 8.14 1.42
N PHE A 105 -2.46 9.35 1.93
CA PHE A 105 -2.24 9.66 3.33
C PHE A 105 -3.38 10.48 3.89
N GLY A 106 -3.67 10.28 5.17
CA GLY A 106 -4.62 11.12 5.88
C GLY A 106 -4.95 10.54 7.23
N THR A 107 -5.22 11.44 8.17
CA THR A 107 -5.70 11.10 9.51
C THR A 107 -7.08 11.69 9.69
N ASN A 108 -8.02 10.95 10.29
CA ASN A 108 -9.40 11.38 10.46
C ASN A 108 -10.03 11.84 9.13
N GLN A 109 -9.93 11.03 8.08
CA GLN A 109 -10.53 11.40 6.79
C GLN A 109 -12.01 11.01 6.71
N PRO A 110 -12.87 11.88 6.13
CA PRO A 110 -14.24 11.51 5.80
C PRO A 110 -14.23 10.35 4.79
N GLN A 111 -14.90 9.26 5.15
CA GLN A 111 -14.95 8.07 4.30
C GLN A 111 -15.59 8.35 2.93
N GLU A 112 -16.60 9.23 2.86
CA GLU A 112 -17.28 9.56 1.59
C GLU A 112 -16.32 10.21 0.57
N GLU A 113 -15.43 11.10 1.03
CA GLU A 113 -14.40 11.68 0.16
C GLU A 113 -13.40 10.62 -0.31
N MET A 114 -13.11 9.65 0.57
CA MET A 114 -12.22 8.56 0.24
C MET A 114 -12.82 7.61 -0.80
N GLN A 115 -14.07 7.21 -0.59
CA GLN A 115 -14.78 6.36 -1.52
C GLN A 115 -14.93 7.05 -2.87
N TYR A 116 -15.28 8.34 -2.86
CA TYR A 116 -15.33 9.14 -4.08
C TYR A 116 -13.99 9.10 -4.83
N LEU A 117 -12.85 9.25 -4.14
CA LEU A 117 -11.55 9.20 -4.79
C LEU A 117 -11.30 7.83 -5.44
N LEU A 118 -11.53 6.73 -4.70
CA LEU A 118 -11.31 5.36 -5.17
C LEU A 118 -12.20 5.00 -6.36
N ASP A 119 -13.48 5.43 -6.33
CA ASP A 119 -14.44 5.17 -7.41
C ASP A 119 -14.13 5.95 -8.68
N ASN A 120 -13.49 7.11 -8.56
CA ASN A 120 -13.41 8.08 -9.64
C ASN A 120 -12.01 8.25 -10.25
N LEU A 121 -10.95 7.90 -9.52
CA LEU A 121 -9.56 7.92 -9.98
C LEU A 121 -9.16 6.53 -10.49
N LYS A 122 -8.63 6.43 -11.72
CA LYS A 122 -8.22 5.14 -12.30
C LYS A 122 -6.76 4.83 -12.00
N PHE A 123 -6.50 3.64 -11.47
CA PHE A 123 -5.16 3.13 -11.20
C PHE A 123 -5.06 1.60 -11.36
N LYS A 124 -3.86 1.06 -11.64
CA LYS A 124 -3.68 -0.35 -12.05
C LYS A 124 -2.87 -1.24 -11.12
N ASN A 125 -1.73 -0.76 -10.66
CA ASN A 125 -0.72 -1.64 -10.09
C ASN A 125 -0.89 -1.74 -8.57
N SER A 126 -0.22 -0.87 -7.82
CA SER A 126 -0.25 -0.93 -6.36
C SER A 126 -0.90 0.31 -5.75
N SER A 127 -1.65 0.07 -4.68
CA SER A 127 -2.17 1.13 -3.84
C SER A 127 -1.68 1.01 -2.41
N LEU A 128 -0.99 2.04 -1.97
CA LEU A 128 -0.64 2.22 -0.57
C LEU A 128 -1.65 3.19 0.06
N ILE A 129 -2.54 2.66 0.88
CA ILE A 129 -3.59 3.39 1.55
C ILE A 129 -3.22 3.50 3.03
N CYS A 130 -2.59 4.60 3.41
CA CYS A 130 -2.23 4.90 4.78
C CYS A 130 -3.26 5.84 5.40
N LEU A 131 -4.41 5.30 5.80
CA LEU A 131 -5.56 6.11 6.21
C LEU A 131 -6.17 5.70 7.52
N ASP A 132 -6.28 6.66 8.42
CA ASP A 132 -7.18 6.61 9.57
C ASP A 132 -8.49 7.35 9.18
N THR A 133 -9.61 6.63 9.15
CA THR A 133 -10.94 7.14 8.75
C THR A 133 -11.80 7.45 9.96
N ILE A 134 -12.62 8.52 9.91
CA ILE A 134 -13.53 8.88 11.02
C ILE A 134 -14.69 7.87 11.18
N GLY A 135 -15.01 7.11 10.13
CA GLY A 135 -16.10 6.14 10.12
C GLY A 135 -15.64 4.70 10.29
N ASP A 136 -16.48 3.88 10.93
CA ASP A 136 -16.29 2.43 11.12
C ASP A 136 -16.69 1.59 9.90
N LEU A 137 -17.12 2.22 8.80
CA LEU A 137 -17.58 1.51 7.61
C LEU A 137 -16.39 1.19 6.68
N PRO A 138 -16.36 -0.02 6.11
CA PRO A 138 -15.27 -0.43 5.25
C PRO A 138 -15.26 0.34 3.92
N LEU A 139 -14.06 0.64 3.42
CA LEU A 139 -13.87 1.18 2.07
C LEU A 139 -14.12 0.09 1.02
N GLU A 140 -14.81 0.40 -0.05
CA GLU A 140 -14.92 -0.49 -1.22
C GLU A 140 -13.69 -0.29 -2.10
N ILE A 141 -12.78 -1.26 -2.04
CA ILE A 141 -11.54 -1.25 -2.81
C ILE A 141 -11.79 -1.94 -4.16
N PRO A 142 -11.38 -1.33 -5.29
CA PRO A 142 -11.46 -1.98 -6.60
C PRO A 142 -10.65 -3.29 -6.63
N ASN A 143 -11.24 -4.37 -7.10
CA ASN A 143 -10.60 -5.69 -7.15
C ASN A 143 -9.61 -5.82 -8.32
N GLU A 144 -9.65 -4.91 -9.29
CA GLU A 144 -8.84 -4.93 -10.51
C GLU A 144 -7.37 -4.53 -10.29
N ILE A 145 -6.99 -4.19 -9.06
CA ILE A 145 -5.66 -3.70 -8.71
C ILE A 145 -4.73 -4.87 -8.36
N GLU A 146 -3.45 -4.75 -8.68
CA GLU A 146 -2.50 -5.83 -8.39
C GLU A 146 -2.30 -6.01 -6.87
N GLY A 147 -2.24 -4.89 -6.14
CA GLY A 147 -1.99 -4.95 -4.71
C GLY A 147 -2.52 -3.78 -3.90
N ILE A 148 -2.80 -4.07 -2.63
CA ILE A 148 -3.19 -3.11 -1.61
C ILE A 148 -2.34 -3.26 -0.35
N ARG A 149 -1.98 -2.12 0.24
CA ARG A 149 -1.45 -2.03 1.60
C ARG A 149 -2.29 -1.03 2.41
N ILE A 150 -2.81 -1.45 3.55
CA ILE A 150 -3.56 -0.61 4.50
C ILE A 150 -2.79 -0.54 5.82
N THR A 151 -2.42 0.67 6.27
CA THR A 151 -1.63 0.81 7.52
C THR A 151 -2.46 0.97 8.80
N HIS A 152 -3.68 1.49 8.71
CA HIS A 152 -4.59 1.65 9.85
C HIS A 152 -5.88 0.85 9.60
N GLY A 153 -5.75 -0.47 9.68
CA GLY A 153 -6.80 -1.41 9.33
C GLY A 153 -7.71 -1.82 10.48
N SER A 154 -7.94 -0.97 11.49
CA SER A 154 -8.78 -1.31 12.65
C SER A 154 -10.23 -1.65 12.27
N TRP A 155 -10.71 -1.09 11.15
CA TRP A 155 -12.02 -1.35 10.56
C TRP A 155 -12.07 -2.61 9.68
N ILE A 156 -10.93 -3.23 9.40
CA ILE A 156 -10.85 -4.43 8.56
C ILE A 156 -11.36 -5.63 9.34
N THR A 157 -12.43 -6.24 8.84
CA THR A 157 -12.98 -7.48 9.38
C THR A 157 -12.51 -8.69 8.58
N PHE A 158 -12.63 -9.88 9.17
CA PHE A 158 -12.25 -11.12 8.50
C PHE A 158 -13.07 -11.32 7.21
N ASP A 159 -14.38 -11.11 7.28
CA ASP A 159 -15.28 -11.20 6.12
C ASP A 159 -14.90 -10.19 5.02
N TYR A 160 -14.38 -9.02 5.39
CA TYR A 160 -13.88 -8.05 4.42
C TYR A 160 -12.67 -8.60 3.67
N VAL A 161 -11.66 -9.13 4.39
CA VAL A 161 -10.48 -9.73 3.79
C VAL A 161 -10.86 -10.87 2.84
N MET A 162 -11.77 -11.75 3.27
CA MET A 162 -12.18 -12.93 2.51
C MET A 162 -12.92 -12.62 1.20
N ARG A 163 -13.49 -11.41 1.05
CA ARG A 163 -14.17 -10.97 -0.18
C ARG A 163 -13.23 -10.37 -1.22
N LEU A 164 -12.00 -10.01 -0.85
CA LEU A 164 -11.07 -9.35 -1.77
C LEU A 164 -10.48 -10.34 -2.77
N GLU A 165 -10.43 -9.94 -4.04
CA GLU A 165 -9.82 -10.75 -5.12
C GLU A 165 -8.45 -10.22 -5.55
N ILE A 166 -7.74 -9.55 -4.63
CA ILE A 166 -6.46 -8.87 -4.88
C ILE A 166 -5.29 -9.84 -4.69
N SER A 167 -4.30 -9.77 -5.58
CA SER A 167 -3.17 -10.72 -5.59
C SER A 167 -2.12 -10.42 -4.51
N ARG A 168 -1.99 -9.18 -4.07
CA ARG A 168 -1.03 -8.75 -3.04
C ARG A 168 -1.74 -7.93 -1.99
N MET A 169 -1.83 -8.43 -0.77
CA MET A 169 -2.52 -7.76 0.33
C MET A 169 -1.59 -7.59 1.52
N SER A 170 -1.61 -6.42 2.14
CA SER A 170 -0.86 -6.07 3.35
C SER A 170 -1.77 -5.25 4.26
N PHE A 171 -2.11 -5.79 5.43
CA PHE A 171 -3.02 -5.15 6.38
C PHE A 171 -2.36 -5.02 7.74
N ASN A 172 -2.21 -3.79 8.21
CA ASN A 172 -1.58 -3.48 9.48
C ASN A 172 -2.58 -2.87 10.44
N SER A 173 -2.22 -2.88 11.74
CA SER A 173 -3.06 -2.37 12.82
C SER A 173 -4.51 -2.88 12.76
N THR A 174 -4.72 -4.12 12.32
CA THR A 174 -6.02 -4.81 12.32
C THR A 174 -6.27 -5.48 13.68
N TYR A 175 -7.53 -5.82 13.94
CA TYR A 175 -7.93 -6.64 15.09
C TYR A 175 -8.05 -8.14 14.76
N LEU A 176 -7.54 -8.57 13.60
CA LEU A 176 -7.61 -9.97 13.20
C LEU A 176 -6.70 -10.82 14.06
N THR A 177 -7.23 -11.95 14.52
CA THR A 177 -6.56 -12.84 15.45
C THR A 177 -5.76 -13.91 14.70
N ASN A 178 -4.88 -14.60 15.41
CA ASN A 178 -4.20 -15.77 14.86
C ASN A 178 -5.18 -16.89 14.45
N GLN A 179 -6.39 -16.92 15.02
CA GLN A 179 -7.43 -17.85 14.58
C GLN A 179 -8.01 -17.44 13.21
N ASP A 180 -8.26 -16.16 12.98
CA ASP A 180 -8.71 -15.64 11.70
C ASP A 180 -7.67 -15.92 10.59
N ILE A 181 -6.40 -15.67 10.91
CA ILE A 181 -5.26 -15.97 10.02
C ILE A 181 -5.19 -17.48 9.71
N ASN A 182 -5.42 -18.35 10.69
CA ASN A 182 -5.47 -19.80 10.48
C ASN A 182 -6.60 -20.21 9.51
N ILE A 183 -7.78 -19.60 9.64
CA ILE A 183 -8.91 -19.85 8.75
C ILE A 183 -8.58 -19.38 7.33
N PHE A 184 -7.97 -18.20 7.18
CA PHE A 184 -7.49 -17.70 5.88
C PHE A 184 -6.55 -18.70 5.21
N TYR A 185 -5.50 -19.17 5.92
CA TYR A 185 -4.54 -20.12 5.37
C TYR A 185 -5.20 -21.45 4.98
N LYS A 186 -6.08 -22.00 5.82
CA LYS A 186 -6.81 -23.24 5.52
C LYS A 186 -7.71 -23.08 4.29
N SER A 187 -8.38 -21.94 4.15
CA SER A 187 -9.24 -21.64 2.99
C SER A 187 -8.42 -21.54 1.70
N TRP A 188 -7.28 -20.82 1.73
CA TRP A 188 -6.35 -20.77 0.61
C TRP A 188 -5.81 -22.16 0.24
N MET A 189 -5.40 -22.96 1.23
CA MET A 189 -4.88 -24.33 1.02
C MET A 189 -5.90 -25.28 0.37
N LYS A 190 -7.19 -25.04 0.59
CA LYS A 190 -8.29 -25.80 -0.03
C LYS A 190 -8.76 -25.21 -1.36
N MET A 191 -8.15 -24.13 -1.82
CA MET A 191 -8.59 -23.33 -2.98
C MET A 191 -10.00 -22.73 -2.85
N GLU A 192 -10.49 -22.58 -1.61
CA GLU A 192 -11.79 -21.98 -1.34
C GLU A 192 -11.75 -20.44 -1.46
N SER A 193 -10.58 -19.82 -1.33
CA SER A 193 -10.38 -18.36 -1.44
C SER A 193 -9.03 -17.99 -2.07
N HIS A 194 -8.92 -16.74 -2.52
CA HIS A 194 -7.69 -16.06 -2.95
C HIS A 194 -6.78 -16.91 -3.87
N GLN A 195 -7.35 -17.50 -4.93
CA GLN A 195 -6.63 -18.41 -5.82
C GLN A 195 -5.43 -17.75 -6.53
N ASN A 196 -5.54 -16.44 -6.79
CA ASN A 196 -4.53 -15.59 -7.43
C ASN A 196 -3.54 -14.94 -6.44
N LEU A 197 -3.57 -15.32 -5.16
CA LEU A 197 -2.69 -14.74 -4.14
C LEU A 197 -1.22 -14.93 -4.50
N LYS A 198 -0.45 -13.85 -4.38
CA LYS A 198 1.01 -13.79 -4.47
C LYS A 198 1.62 -13.44 -3.11
N LEU A 199 0.96 -12.54 -2.36
CA LEU A 199 1.42 -12.02 -1.07
C LEU A 199 0.22 -11.76 -0.15
N PHE A 200 0.31 -12.23 1.09
CA PHE A 200 -0.56 -11.79 2.19
C PHE A 200 0.32 -11.43 3.38
N GLU A 201 0.23 -10.20 3.86
CA GLU A 201 0.94 -9.69 5.03
C GLU A 201 -0.10 -9.16 6.03
N ILE A 202 0.06 -9.50 7.31
CA ILE A 202 -0.85 -9.07 8.35
C ILE A 202 -0.15 -8.90 9.70
N ASN A 203 -0.54 -7.90 10.49
CA ASN A 203 -0.05 -7.73 11.86
C ASN A 203 -0.47 -8.91 12.77
N LEU A 204 0.41 -9.28 13.70
CA LEU A 204 0.15 -10.29 14.72
C LEU A 204 -0.14 -9.61 16.05
N MET A 205 -1.34 -9.85 16.59
CA MET A 205 -1.71 -9.38 17.94
C MET A 205 -0.94 -10.10 19.04
N ASN A 206 -0.65 -11.40 18.84
CA ASN A 206 0.12 -12.25 19.74
C ASN A 206 1.16 -13.04 18.94
N PRO A 207 2.37 -12.51 18.72
CA PRO A 207 3.39 -13.22 17.94
C PRO A 207 3.81 -14.56 18.54
N GLU A 208 3.79 -14.70 19.87
CA GLU A 208 4.32 -15.84 20.61
C GLU A 208 3.51 -17.12 20.40
N ASP A 209 2.20 -17.00 20.17
CA ASP A 209 1.31 -18.13 19.95
C ASP A 209 1.02 -18.41 18.46
N PHE A 210 1.64 -17.64 17.54
CA PHE A 210 1.39 -17.74 16.10
C PHE A 210 1.55 -19.16 15.56
N VAL A 211 2.61 -19.87 15.96
CA VAL A 211 2.83 -21.25 15.51
C VAL A 211 1.77 -22.20 16.10
N ALA A 212 1.39 -22.00 17.36
CA ALA A 212 0.43 -22.86 18.07
C ALA A 212 -1.02 -22.64 17.62
N VAL A 213 -1.36 -21.41 17.19
CA VAL A 213 -2.73 -20.99 16.84
C VAL A 213 -2.87 -20.75 15.34
N GLY A 214 -2.05 -19.86 14.78
CA GLY A 214 -2.05 -19.47 13.36
C GLY A 214 -1.75 -20.63 12.41
N LEU A 215 -0.91 -21.58 12.82
CA LEU A 215 -0.56 -22.78 12.03
C LEU A 215 -1.20 -24.06 12.56
N ARG A 216 -2.18 -23.96 13.47
CA ARG A 216 -2.84 -25.14 14.05
C ARG A 216 -3.54 -25.97 12.97
N ASP A 217 -3.33 -27.28 12.99
CA ASP A 217 -3.87 -28.26 12.03
C ASP A 217 -3.51 -27.97 10.56
N ILE A 218 -2.44 -27.21 10.32
CA ILE A 218 -1.89 -27.01 8.98
C ILE A 218 -0.64 -27.90 8.84
N PRO A 219 -0.59 -28.81 7.86
CA PRO A 219 0.65 -29.52 7.55
C PRO A 219 1.67 -28.55 6.94
N TYR A 220 2.87 -28.50 7.52
CA TYR A 220 3.95 -27.64 7.04
C TYR A 220 5.32 -28.33 7.16
N GLU A 221 6.27 -27.87 6.34
CA GLU A 221 7.69 -28.18 6.45
C GLU A 221 8.44 -26.97 7.03
N ARG A 222 9.31 -27.20 8.01
CA ARG A 222 10.15 -26.15 8.57
C ARG A 222 11.29 -25.82 7.63
N MET A 223 11.60 -24.54 7.50
CA MET A 223 12.67 -24.03 6.67
C MET A 223 13.49 -22.96 7.39
N SER A 224 14.69 -22.71 6.87
CA SER A 224 15.45 -21.53 7.23
C SER A 224 14.64 -20.25 6.97
N PRO A 225 14.81 -19.22 7.82
CA PRO A 225 14.16 -17.93 7.60
C PRO A 225 14.43 -17.41 6.20
N ILE A 226 13.40 -16.92 5.52
CA ILE A 226 13.55 -16.31 4.20
C ILE A 226 13.78 -14.80 4.39
N PRO A 227 14.99 -14.27 4.12
CA PRO A 227 15.29 -12.85 4.29
C PRO A 227 14.69 -11.97 3.19
N GLU A 228 14.28 -12.55 2.07
CA GLU A 228 13.69 -11.86 0.92
C GLU A 228 12.20 -12.19 0.84
N PRO A 229 11.31 -11.19 0.86
CA PRO A 229 11.40 -10.10 -0.11
C PRO A 229 11.42 -8.68 0.49
N PHE A 230 11.45 -8.53 1.80
CA PHE A 230 11.44 -7.23 2.46
C PHE A 230 12.80 -6.97 3.11
N PRO A 231 13.73 -6.28 2.43
CA PRO A 231 15.10 -6.09 2.93
C PRO A 231 15.19 -5.35 4.27
N ASN A 232 14.11 -4.67 4.68
CA ASN A 232 14.03 -3.95 5.95
C ASN A 232 13.37 -4.78 7.07
N TYR A 233 12.91 -5.99 6.80
CA TYR A 233 12.21 -6.81 7.78
C TYR A 233 13.21 -7.80 8.39
N THR A 234 13.11 -7.99 9.71
CA THR A 234 13.97 -8.94 10.42
C THR A 234 13.19 -10.22 10.70
N PRO A 235 13.59 -11.39 10.16
CA PRO A 235 12.91 -12.65 10.45
C PRO A 235 12.98 -12.99 11.95
N MET A 236 11.85 -13.37 12.54
CA MET A 236 11.73 -13.69 13.98
C MET A 236 11.81 -15.20 14.30
N GLY A 237 12.39 -16.00 13.42
CA GLY A 237 12.52 -17.44 13.62
C GLY A 237 12.52 -18.22 12.31
N GLU A 238 12.14 -19.50 12.39
CA GLU A 238 12.00 -20.36 11.21
C GLU A 238 10.86 -19.90 10.30
N SER A 239 10.92 -20.29 9.02
CA SER A 239 9.79 -20.16 8.09
C SER A 239 9.13 -21.51 7.86
N PHE A 240 7.90 -21.49 7.37
CA PHE A 240 7.06 -22.68 7.20
C PHE A 240 6.60 -22.78 5.75
N GLU A 241 6.94 -23.86 5.06
CA GLU A 241 6.38 -24.14 3.74
C GLU A 241 5.07 -24.92 3.87
N VAL A 242 4.02 -24.42 3.22
CA VAL A 242 2.71 -25.08 3.13
C VAL A 242 2.38 -25.40 1.68
N THR A 243 1.58 -26.45 1.48
CA THR A 243 1.18 -26.89 0.14
C THR A 243 -0.34 -26.85 0.01
N ARG A 244 -0.81 -26.12 -1.01
CA ARG A 244 -2.21 -26.08 -1.44
C ARG A 244 -2.59 -27.38 -2.12
N ILE A 245 -3.89 -27.70 -2.18
CA ILE A 245 -4.40 -28.97 -2.72
C ILE A 245 -4.04 -29.23 -4.20
N ASP A 246 -3.75 -28.19 -4.98
CA ASP A 246 -3.26 -28.27 -6.36
C ASP A 246 -1.73 -28.43 -6.47
N GLY A 247 -1.03 -28.56 -5.34
CA GLY A 247 0.42 -28.65 -5.26
C GLY A 247 1.15 -27.31 -5.32
N LEU A 248 0.42 -26.17 -5.35
CA LEU A 248 1.06 -24.85 -5.25
C LEU A 248 1.62 -24.65 -3.83
N LYS A 249 2.85 -24.15 -3.74
CA LYS A 249 3.55 -23.96 -2.46
C LYS A 249 3.55 -22.51 -2.04
N ALA A 250 3.48 -22.27 -0.75
CA ALA A 250 3.65 -20.96 -0.15
C ALA A 250 4.52 -21.02 1.10
N TYR A 251 5.13 -19.89 1.43
CA TYR A 251 5.99 -19.71 2.58
C TYR A 251 5.36 -18.79 3.57
N ILE A 252 5.34 -19.17 4.83
CA ILE A 252 4.83 -18.37 5.93
C ILE A 252 6.00 -18.07 6.86
N GLY A 253 6.23 -16.79 7.15
CA GLY A 253 7.26 -16.35 8.09
C GLY A 253 6.73 -15.24 8.99
N VAL A 254 7.33 -15.12 10.17
CA VAL A 254 7.07 -14.01 11.10
C VAL A 254 8.25 -13.06 11.03
N TYR A 255 7.94 -11.77 10.93
CA TYR A 255 8.92 -10.72 10.70
C TYR A 255 8.67 -9.55 11.64
N ASP A 256 9.76 -8.98 12.16
CA ASP A 256 9.77 -7.68 12.77
C ASP A 256 9.92 -6.62 11.67
N ARG A 257 8.94 -5.72 11.57
CA ARG A 257 8.86 -4.65 10.60
C ARG A 257 9.12 -3.33 11.32
N PRO A 258 10.07 -2.49 10.88
CA PRO A 258 10.46 -1.28 11.61
C PRO A 258 9.58 -0.04 11.37
N ASP A 259 8.69 -0.04 10.38
CA ASP A 259 7.83 1.13 10.06
C ASP A 259 6.46 0.73 9.46
N PRO A 260 5.36 0.84 10.22
CA PRO A 260 5.36 1.03 11.69
C PRO A 260 6.04 -0.16 12.37
N GLU A 261 6.56 0.05 13.58
CA GLU A 261 7.14 -1.01 14.41
C GLU A 261 6.04 -2.01 14.79
N GLU A 262 5.98 -3.13 14.07
CA GLU A 262 4.96 -4.16 14.21
C GLU A 262 5.55 -5.53 13.88
N VAL A 263 5.06 -6.56 14.56
CA VAL A 263 5.34 -7.95 14.18
C VAL A 263 4.26 -8.41 13.21
N VAL A 264 4.68 -8.92 12.05
CA VAL A 264 3.78 -9.34 10.98
C VAL A 264 4.00 -10.79 10.60
N ALA A 265 2.93 -11.48 10.20
CA ALA A 265 3.01 -12.72 9.46
C ALA A 265 2.92 -12.42 7.97
N CYS A 266 3.84 -12.98 7.20
CA CYS A 266 3.87 -12.86 5.75
C CYS A 266 3.76 -14.23 5.10
N MET A 267 2.82 -14.38 4.17
CA MET A 267 2.65 -15.52 3.30
C MET A 267 3.02 -15.16 1.86
N PHE A 268 3.97 -15.89 1.28
CA PHE A 268 4.47 -15.70 -0.08
C PHE A 268 4.18 -16.93 -0.93
N VAL A 269 3.43 -16.76 -2.02
CA VAL A 269 3.10 -17.88 -2.91
C VAL A 269 4.19 -18.02 -3.96
N ARG A 270 4.76 -19.23 -4.08
CA ARG A 270 5.75 -19.55 -5.13
C ARG A 270 5.05 -19.55 -6.48
N THR A 271 5.26 -18.51 -7.28
CA THR A 271 4.93 -18.58 -8.70
C THR A 271 5.88 -19.55 -9.38
N ARG A 272 5.33 -20.53 -10.13
CA ARG A 272 6.15 -21.38 -10.99
C ARG A 272 6.93 -20.45 -11.92
N ARG A 273 8.26 -20.48 -11.88
CA ARG A 273 9.05 -19.96 -13.00
C ARG A 273 8.64 -20.79 -14.21
N ILE A 274 7.92 -20.16 -15.14
CA ILE A 274 7.65 -20.72 -16.48
C ILE A 274 8.97 -20.71 -17.25
#